data_AF-A0A4U0QN91-F1
#
_entry.id   AF-A0A4U0QN91-F1
#
_cell.length_a   1.000
_cell.length_b   1.000
_cell.length_c   1.000
_cell.angle_alpha   90.00
_cell.angle_beta   90.00
_cell.angle_gamma   90.00
#
_symmetry.space_group_name_H-M   'P 1'
#
loop_
_entity.id
_entity.type
_entity.pdbx_description
1 polymer ?
#
loop_
_entity_poly.entity_id
_entity_poly.type
_entity_poly.pdbx_seq_one_letter_code
_entity_poly.pdbx_strand_id
1 'polypeptide(L)'
;MRHNTARSYGSVARSLHWLTALIILSNIALGLWAERIPLDQMALKVQVFSVHKTLGIAALVVALARIGWALTQTRPAPVHPERRLETLLAEAVHWTLYGAMVLVPVTGWIEHAASEGYAPILWPLGQGLPLVPKSPALAMTMAQVHHVFAFLLIGSVALHVAGAVKHAVIDRDGVLSRMTRGLPAGDGIVARHLMPALVALAVFGAGAAYALATRPIDAAPGATLEQAASDWQVQDGTLGFAVRQMGSTVTGQFSDWTAAITFDPDSGAGAVTVTINMDSVTIGTVTDQAKGAEFFDVAANPTAVFEGIIRPEGDGYVAEGPLSLRGQQMPVTLPFTLTITDGLAQMQGQAVMDRRDWQVGAGYSDESTVGFEVDLTVALTARR
;
A
#
# COMPACT_ATOMS: atom_id res chain seq x y z
N MET A 1 -38.18 -8.63 -21.06
CA MET A 1 -37.29 -9.67 -21.63
C MET A 1 -36.04 -9.78 -20.76
N ARG A 2 -35.70 -10.99 -20.27
CA ARG A 2 -34.54 -11.20 -19.37
C ARG A 2 -33.20 -11.25 -20.12
N HIS A 3 -33.20 -11.84 -21.31
CA HIS A 3 -32.03 -12.03 -22.18
C HIS A 3 -31.85 -10.90 -23.19
N ASN A 4 -30.63 -10.78 -23.72
CA ASN A 4 -30.34 -9.86 -24.83
C ASN A 4 -30.95 -10.36 -26.14
N THR A 5 -31.20 -9.42 -27.04
CA THR A 5 -31.48 -9.70 -28.46
C THR A 5 -30.37 -9.14 -29.34
N ALA A 6 -30.49 -9.27 -30.65
CA ALA A 6 -29.60 -8.59 -31.59
C ALA A 6 -29.68 -7.05 -31.53
N ARG A 7 -30.74 -6.47 -30.94
CA ARG A 7 -30.99 -5.01 -30.95
C ARG A 7 -31.11 -4.38 -29.56
N SER A 8 -31.38 -5.17 -28.52
CA SER A 8 -31.65 -4.68 -27.16
C SER A 8 -30.97 -5.48 -26.07
N TYR A 9 -30.69 -4.82 -24.94
CA TYR A 9 -30.21 -5.48 -23.73
C TYR A 9 -31.38 -5.98 -22.87
N GLY A 10 -31.25 -7.22 -22.39
CA GLY A 10 -32.20 -7.83 -21.45
C GLY A 10 -32.16 -7.14 -20.09
N SER A 11 -33.19 -7.35 -19.26
CA SER A 11 -33.25 -6.76 -17.92
C SER A 11 -32.08 -7.17 -17.04
N VAL A 12 -31.60 -8.41 -17.13
CA VAL A 12 -30.47 -8.90 -16.31
C VAL A 12 -29.17 -8.15 -16.64
N ALA A 13 -28.87 -8.00 -17.94
CA ALA A 13 -27.68 -7.29 -18.38
C ALA A 13 -27.71 -5.80 -17.94
N ARG A 14 -28.89 -5.17 -18.03
CA ARG A 14 -29.09 -3.79 -17.57
C ARG A 14 -28.96 -3.65 -16.05
N SER A 15 -29.58 -4.53 -15.29
CA SER A 15 -29.47 -4.53 -13.83
C SER A 15 -28.03 -4.70 -13.36
N LEU A 16 -27.29 -5.66 -13.94
CA LEU A 16 -25.87 -5.86 -13.65
C LEU A 16 -25.06 -4.62 -14.04
N HIS A 17 -25.31 -4.01 -15.20
CA HIS A 17 -24.63 -2.77 -15.60
C HIS A 17 -24.83 -1.64 -14.59
N TRP A 18 -26.07 -1.32 -14.22
CA TRP A 18 -26.35 -0.20 -13.31
C TRP A 18 -25.91 -0.48 -11.87
N LEU A 19 -25.97 -1.73 -11.42
CA LEU A 19 -25.40 -2.13 -10.14
C LEU A 19 -23.87 -1.96 -10.15
N THR A 20 -23.20 -2.44 -11.20
CA THR A 20 -21.76 -2.23 -11.38
C THR A 20 -21.41 -0.74 -11.39
N ALA A 21 -22.15 0.08 -12.12
CA ALA A 21 -21.91 1.52 -12.19
C ALA A 21 -22.07 2.19 -10.81
N LEU A 22 -23.13 1.86 -10.07
CA LEU A 22 -23.36 2.39 -8.72
C LEU A 22 -22.22 2.03 -7.75
N ILE A 23 -21.79 0.77 -7.77
CA ILE A 23 -20.71 0.28 -6.90
C ILE A 23 -19.39 0.95 -7.26
N ILE A 24 -19.02 0.98 -8.55
CA ILE A 24 -17.76 1.57 -9.01
C ILE A 24 -17.69 3.06 -8.71
N LEU A 25 -18.74 3.82 -9.01
CA LEU A 25 -18.75 5.28 -8.75
C LEU A 25 -18.68 5.58 -7.26
N SER A 26 -19.40 4.82 -6.43
CA SER A 26 -19.29 4.91 -4.96
C SER A 26 -17.87 4.58 -4.50
N ASN A 27 -17.26 3.52 -5.06
CA ASN A 27 -15.93 3.09 -4.65
C ASN A 27 -14.82 4.08 -5.05
N ILE A 28 -14.94 4.69 -6.24
CA ILE A 28 -14.05 5.78 -6.68
C ILE A 28 -14.15 6.97 -5.72
N ALA A 29 -15.37 7.38 -5.36
CA ALA A 29 -15.57 8.48 -4.43
C ALA A 29 -14.95 8.19 -3.04
N LEU A 30 -15.15 6.96 -2.52
CA LEU A 30 -14.55 6.52 -1.27
C LEU A 30 -13.02 6.51 -1.31
N GLY A 31 -12.42 6.02 -2.41
CA GLY A 31 -10.97 5.96 -2.56
C GLY A 31 -10.34 7.37 -2.57
N LEU A 32 -10.87 8.26 -3.41
CA LEU A 32 -10.41 9.65 -3.50
C LEU A 32 -10.63 10.44 -2.20
N TRP A 33 -11.67 10.12 -1.45
CA TRP A 33 -11.92 10.71 -0.13
C TRP A 33 -10.92 10.18 0.91
N ALA A 34 -10.74 8.86 0.98
CA ALA A 34 -9.84 8.22 1.94
C ALA A 34 -8.41 8.76 1.87
N GLU A 35 -7.88 8.99 0.67
CA GLU A 35 -6.54 9.57 0.47
C GLU A 35 -6.38 10.94 1.13
N ARG A 36 -7.45 11.76 1.13
CA ARG A 36 -7.44 13.15 1.63
C ARG A 36 -7.75 13.29 3.11
N ILE A 37 -8.16 12.21 3.79
CA ILE A 37 -8.42 12.28 5.23
C ILE A 37 -7.09 12.53 5.95
N PRO A 38 -6.99 13.58 6.80
CA PRO A 38 -5.75 13.91 7.48
C PRO A 38 -5.32 12.85 8.49
N LEU A 39 -4.04 12.89 8.87
CA LEU A 39 -3.45 11.90 9.77
C LEU A 39 -3.94 11.99 11.23
N ASP A 40 -4.58 13.08 11.62
CA ASP A 40 -5.20 13.24 12.94
C ASP A 40 -6.55 12.50 13.07
N GLN A 41 -7.14 12.07 11.95
CA GLN A 41 -8.45 11.41 11.86
C GLN A 41 -8.31 9.93 11.49
N MET A 42 -7.40 9.22 12.17
CA MET A 42 -7.04 7.83 11.82
C MET A 42 -8.19 6.86 11.86
N ALA A 43 -9.04 6.91 12.90
CA ALA A 43 -10.20 6.03 12.99
C ALA A 43 -11.11 6.18 11.77
N LEU A 44 -11.37 7.42 11.33
CA LEU A 44 -12.17 7.69 10.14
C LEU A 44 -11.45 7.23 8.86
N LYS A 45 -10.16 7.54 8.71
CA LYS A 45 -9.37 7.13 7.53
C LYS A 45 -9.40 5.61 7.34
N VAL A 46 -9.14 4.88 8.43
CA VAL A 46 -9.21 3.43 8.50
C VAL A 46 -10.60 2.93 8.14
N GLN A 47 -11.65 3.52 8.71
CA GLN A 47 -13.03 3.11 8.43
C GLN A 47 -13.37 3.29 6.95
N VAL A 48 -13.05 4.43 6.35
CA VAL A 48 -13.33 4.71 4.94
C VAL A 48 -12.54 3.76 4.03
N PHE A 49 -11.27 3.48 4.32
CA PHE A 49 -10.50 2.46 3.59
C PHE A 49 -11.09 1.06 3.73
N SER A 50 -11.54 0.66 4.93
CA SER A 50 -12.19 -0.64 5.14
C SER A 50 -13.47 -0.76 4.30
N VAL A 51 -14.28 0.30 4.24
CA VAL A 51 -15.47 0.34 3.38
C VAL A 51 -15.09 0.29 1.89
N HIS A 52 -14.08 1.06 1.47
CA HIS A 52 -13.57 1.05 0.09
C HIS A 52 -13.09 -0.36 -0.33
N LYS A 53 -12.28 -1.02 0.48
CA LYS A 53 -11.78 -2.38 0.19
C LYS A 53 -12.93 -3.38 0.09
N THR A 54 -13.88 -3.32 1.03
CA THR A 54 -15.06 -4.19 1.05
C THR A 54 -15.93 -3.99 -0.19
N LEU A 55 -16.17 -2.73 -0.56
CA LEU A 55 -16.94 -2.41 -1.75
C LEU A 55 -16.19 -2.77 -3.05
N GLY A 56 -14.86 -2.68 -3.06
CA GLY A 56 -13.99 -3.15 -4.14
C GLY A 56 -14.10 -4.66 -4.38
N ILE A 57 -14.13 -5.47 -3.32
CA ILE A 57 -14.39 -6.92 -3.43
C ILE A 57 -15.81 -7.19 -3.94
N ALA A 58 -16.81 -6.47 -3.44
CA ALA A 58 -18.18 -6.57 -3.96
C ALA A 58 -18.25 -6.20 -5.45
N ALA A 59 -17.50 -5.18 -5.88
CA ALA A 59 -17.38 -4.77 -7.28
C ALA A 59 -16.80 -5.91 -8.13
N LEU A 60 -15.74 -6.58 -7.66
CA LEU A 60 -15.14 -7.72 -8.34
C LEU A 60 -16.14 -8.87 -8.53
N VAL A 61 -16.89 -9.24 -7.49
CA VAL A 61 -17.91 -10.30 -7.57
C VAL A 61 -19.00 -9.94 -8.59
N VAL A 62 -19.53 -8.73 -8.53
CA VAL A 62 -20.56 -8.26 -9.48
C VAL A 62 -19.99 -8.17 -10.90
N ALA A 63 -18.74 -7.76 -11.07
CA ALA A 63 -18.06 -7.71 -12.35
C ALA A 63 -17.89 -9.11 -12.96
N LEU A 64 -17.47 -10.10 -12.18
CA LEU A 64 -17.37 -11.49 -12.62
C LEU A 64 -18.73 -12.05 -13.03
N ALA A 65 -19.79 -11.78 -12.25
CA ALA A 65 -21.16 -12.14 -12.62
C ALA A 65 -21.60 -11.46 -13.93
N ARG A 66 -21.29 -10.18 -14.11
CA ARG A 66 -21.56 -9.40 -15.32
C ARG A 66 -20.84 -9.96 -16.54
N ILE A 67 -19.54 -10.28 -16.41
CA ILE A 67 -18.72 -10.87 -17.47
C ILE A 67 -19.24 -12.26 -17.82
N GLY A 68 -19.44 -13.12 -16.83
CA GLY A 68 -20.00 -14.47 -17.02
C GLY A 68 -21.35 -14.44 -17.72
N TRP A 69 -22.25 -13.55 -17.30
CA TRP A 69 -23.51 -13.33 -18.01
C TRP A 69 -23.27 -12.89 -19.45
N ALA A 70 -22.47 -11.85 -19.69
CA ALA A 70 -22.21 -11.31 -21.02
C ALA A 70 -21.62 -12.34 -22.00
N LEU A 71 -20.81 -13.30 -21.53
CA LEU A 71 -20.24 -14.37 -22.35
C LEU A 71 -21.30 -15.34 -22.90
N THR A 72 -22.44 -15.48 -22.21
CA THR A 72 -23.54 -16.36 -22.61
C THR A 72 -24.61 -15.66 -23.46
N GLN A 73 -24.55 -14.34 -23.59
CA GLN A 73 -25.60 -13.56 -24.23
C GLN A 73 -25.24 -13.16 -25.66
N THR A 74 -26.27 -13.04 -26.50
CA THR A 74 -26.15 -12.34 -27.78
C THR A 74 -25.69 -10.91 -27.54
N ARG A 75 -24.64 -10.48 -28.23
CA ARG A 75 -24.21 -9.08 -28.24
C ARG A 75 -25.12 -8.31 -29.19
N PRO A 76 -25.87 -7.29 -28.73
CA PRO A 76 -26.66 -6.51 -29.65
C PRO A 76 -25.74 -5.62 -30.51
N ALA A 77 -26.10 -5.44 -31.77
CA ALA A 77 -25.28 -4.81 -32.79
C ALA A 77 -24.95 -3.34 -32.45
N PRO A 78 -23.80 -2.82 -32.93
CA PRO A 78 -23.54 -1.38 -32.92
C PRO A 78 -24.65 -0.62 -33.66
N VAL A 79 -24.98 0.57 -33.18
CA VAL A 79 -26.00 1.42 -33.82
C VAL A 79 -25.48 2.05 -35.11
N HIS A 80 -24.18 2.36 -35.15
CA HIS A 80 -23.50 3.00 -36.28
C HIS A 80 -22.23 2.22 -36.71
N PRO A 81 -22.37 0.97 -37.21
CA PRO A 81 -21.21 0.14 -37.60
C PRO A 81 -20.36 0.76 -38.73
N GLU A 82 -20.94 1.66 -39.52
CA GLU A 82 -20.26 2.43 -40.56
C GLU A 82 -19.25 3.44 -39.99
N ARG A 83 -19.44 3.92 -38.76
CA ARG A 83 -18.52 4.85 -38.06
C ARG A 83 -17.39 4.06 -37.40
N ARG A 84 -16.48 3.54 -38.22
CA ARG A 84 -15.43 2.58 -37.82
C ARG A 84 -14.57 3.05 -36.63
N LEU A 85 -14.12 4.32 -36.63
CA LEU A 85 -13.29 4.85 -35.55
C LEU A 85 -14.06 5.00 -34.23
N GLU A 86 -15.29 5.51 -34.29
CA GLU A 86 -16.16 5.64 -33.12
C GLU A 86 -16.51 4.26 -32.54
N THR A 87 -16.79 3.29 -33.40
CA THR A 87 -17.05 1.90 -33.00
C THR A 87 -15.82 1.26 -32.37
N LEU A 88 -14.64 1.40 -33.00
CA LEU A 88 -13.37 0.90 -32.45
C LEU A 88 -13.06 1.51 -31.08
N LEU A 89 -13.23 2.82 -30.93
CA LEU A 89 -12.99 3.52 -29.67
C LEU A 89 -13.97 3.05 -28.58
N ALA A 90 -15.26 2.96 -28.90
CA ALA A 90 -16.27 2.46 -27.99
C ALA A 90 -15.96 1.02 -27.54
N GLU A 91 -15.59 0.14 -28.46
CA GLU A 91 -15.20 -1.23 -28.13
C GLU A 91 -13.93 -1.28 -27.29
N ALA A 92 -12.90 -0.48 -27.60
CA ALA A 92 -11.66 -0.43 -26.83
C ALA A 92 -11.91 0.08 -25.40
N VAL A 93 -12.74 1.11 -25.22
CA VAL A 93 -13.17 1.59 -23.89
C VAL A 93 -13.93 0.50 -23.14
N HIS A 94 -14.85 -0.22 -23.79
CA HIS A 94 -15.57 -1.32 -23.14
C HIS A 94 -14.64 -2.45 -22.70
N TRP A 95 -13.68 -2.87 -23.54
CA TRP A 95 -12.68 -3.87 -23.16
C TRP A 95 -11.78 -3.40 -22.03
N THR A 96 -11.37 -2.13 -22.06
CA THR A 96 -10.58 -1.51 -20.99
C THR A 96 -11.36 -1.50 -19.68
N LEU A 97 -12.65 -1.14 -19.70
CA LEU A 97 -13.52 -1.22 -18.53
C LEU A 97 -13.70 -2.66 -18.04
N TYR A 98 -13.85 -3.64 -18.93
CA TYR A 98 -13.91 -5.06 -18.52
C TYR A 98 -12.65 -5.53 -17.82
N GLY A 99 -11.47 -5.15 -18.34
CA GLY A 99 -10.19 -5.42 -17.68
C GLY A 99 -10.08 -4.70 -16.34
N ALA A 100 -10.42 -3.41 -16.29
CA ALA A 100 -10.26 -2.56 -15.11
C ALA A 100 -11.13 -3.04 -13.94
N MET A 101 -12.37 -3.46 -14.21
CA MET A 101 -13.27 -4.02 -13.19
C MET A 101 -12.72 -5.27 -12.49
N VAL A 102 -11.74 -5.95 -13.08
CA VAL A 102 -11.07 -7.12 -12.51
C VAL A 102 -9.70 -6.73 -11.96
N LEU A 103 -8.87 -6.09 -12.78
CA LEU A 103 -7.47 -5.81 -12.44
C LEU A 103 -7.32 -4.82 -11.28
N VAL A 104 -8.16 -3.78 -11.20
CA VAL A 104 -8.11 -2.82 -10.09
C VAL A 104 -8.38 -3.50 -8.74
N PRO A 105 -9.51 -4.19 -8.51
CA PRO A 105 -9.74 -4.82 -7.21
C PRO A 105 -8.78 -6.00 -6.93
N VAL A 106 -8.32 -6.74 -7.95
CA VAL A 106 -7.33 -7.81 -7.75
C VAL A 106 -6.00 -7.25 -7.27
N THR A 107 -5.49 -6.18 -7.89
CA THR A 107 -4.23 -5.55 -7.47
C THR A 107 -4.33 -4.98 -6.06
N GLY A 108 -5.45 -4.33 -5.71
CA GLY A 108 -5.69 -3.84 -4.34
C GLY A 108 -5.86 -4.96 -3.30
N TRP A 109 -6.39 -6.13 -3.70
CA TRP A 109 -6.50 -7.27 -2.80
C TRP A 109 -5.13 -7.94 -2.57
N ILE A 110 -4.28 -8.03 -3.60
CA ILE A 110 -2.90 -8.51 -3.45
C ILE A 110 -2.11 -7.54 -2.56
N GLU A 111 -2.25 -6.22 -2.75
CA GLU A 111 -1.68 -5.21 -1.86
C GLU A 111 -2.08 -5.44 -0.41
N HIS A 112 -3.38 -5.56 -0.13
CA HIS A 112 -3.89 -5.82 1.22
C HIS A 112 -3.34 -7.14 1.80
N ALA A 113 -3.31 -8.20 1.00
CA ALA A 113 -2.79 -9.50 1.43
C ALA A 113 -1.29 -9.47 1.73
N ALA A 114 -0.51 -8.70 0.96
CA ALA A 114 0.93 -8.54 1.14
C ALA A 114 1.31 -7.57 2.27
N SER A 115 0.41 -6.65 2.65
CA SER A 115 0.62 -5.66 3.70
C SER A 115 0.46 -6.25 5.11
N GLU A 116 1.08 -5.60 6.09
CA GLU A 116 0.84 -5.86 7.52
C GLU A 116 -0.22 -4.88 8.06
N GLY A 117 -1.27 -5.41 8.67
CA GLY A 117 -2.07 -4.67 9.67
C GLY A 117 -2.95 -3.47 9.26
N TYR A 118 -3.07 -3.05 7.99
CA TYR A 118 -3.83 -1.82 7.65
C TYR A 118 -5.26 -2.05 7.13
N ALA A 119 -6.25 -1.41 7.75
CA ALA A 119 -7.68 -1.29 7.38
C ALA A 119 -8.33 -2.58 6.84
N PRO A 120 -9.05 -3.36 7.68
CA PRO A 120 -9.55 -4.67 7.31
C PRO A 120 -10.67 -4.63 6.26
N ILE A 121 -10.74 -5.68 5.45
CA ILE A 121 -11.94 -6.01 4.67
C ILE A 121 -13.03 -6.45 5.66
N LEU A 122 -14.18 -5.77 5.63
CA LEU A 122 -15.29 -5.95 6.57
C LEU A 122 -16.14 -7.17 6.19
N TRP A 123 -15.55 -8.34 6.36
CA TRP A 123 -16.19 -9.62 6.09
C TRP A 123 -15.75 -10.68 7.11
N PRO A 124 -16.48 -11.80 7.25
CA PRO A 124 -16.09 -12.85 8.19
C PRO A 124 -15.00 -13.79 7.63
N LEU A 125 -14.46 -13.53 6.43
CA LEU A 125 -13.45 -14.37 5.79
C LEU A 125 -12.03 -13.91 6.17
N GLY A 126 -11.05 -14.75 5.88
CA GLY A 126 -9.63 -14.42 6.07
C GLY A 126 -9.23 -13.17 5.28
N GLN A 127 -8.29 -12.39 5.83
CA GLN A 127 -7.76 -11.17 5.22
C GLN A 127 -6.62 -11.45 4.21
N GLY A 128 -5.97 -12.61 4.35
CA GLY A 128 -4.89 -13.03 3.45
C GLY A 128 -5.39 -13.69 2.17
N LEU A 129 -4.49 -13.80 1.20
CA LEU A 129 -4.65 -14.63 0.01
C LEU A 129 -3.67 -15.80 0.05
N PRO A 130 -4.08 -17.03 -0.31
CA PRO A 130 -3.13 -18.12 -0.49
C PRO A 130 -2.04 -17.72 -1.48
N LEU A 131 -0.79 -18.12 -1.20
CA LEU A 131 0.38 -17.87 -2.05
C LEU A 131 0.84 -16.40 -2.16
N VAL A 132 0.19 -15.46 -1.47
CA VAL A 132 0.66 -14.07 -1.37
C VAL A 132 1.44 -13.91 -0.05
N PRO A 133 2.78 -13.81 -0.08
CA PRO A 133 3.57 -13.62 1.13
C PRO A 133 3.37 -12.21 1.68
N LYS A 134 3.60 -12.05 3.00
CA LYS A 134 3.82 -10.73 3.59
C LYS A 134 5.13 -10.17 3.03
N SER A 135 5.04 -9.03 2.34
CA SER A 135 6.17 -8.43 1.65
C SER A 135 5.94 -6.94 1.42
N PRO A 136 6.72 -6.06 2.10
CA PRO A 136 6.74 -4.62 1.84
C PRO A 136 6.84 -4.26 0.37
N ALA A 137 7.84 -4.82 -0.32
CA ALA A 137 8.13 -4.53 -1.72
C ALA A 137 6.96 -4.92 -2.64
N LEU A 138 6.33 -6.07 -2.38
CA LEU A 138 5.15 -6.51 -3.14
C LEU A 138 3.97 -5.58 -2.88
N ALA A 139 3.71 -5.23 -1.62
CA ALA A 139 2.61 -4.36 -1.24
C ALA A 139 2.76 -2.96 -1.87
N MET A 140 3.94 -2.34 -1.79
CA MET A 140 4.23 -1.05 -2.44
C MET A 140 4.06 -1.12 -3.96
N THR A 141 4.56 -2.20 -4.58
CA THR A 141 4.41 -2.39 -6.03
C THR A 141 2.95 -2.51 -6.43
N MET A 142 2.16 -3.30 -5.69
CA MET A 142 0.74 -3.49 -5.98
C MET A 142 -0.09 -2.25 -5.67
N ALA A 143 0.27 -1.46 -4.65
CA ALA A 143 -0.33 -0.16 -4.37
C ALA A 143 -0.16 0.80 -5.56
N GLN A 144 1.06 0.89 -6.11
CA GLN A 144 1.32 1.74 -7.28
C GLN A 144 0.56 1.25 -8.52
N VAL A 145 0.55 -0.07 -8.76
CA VAL A 145 -0.21 -0.65 -9.89
C VAL A 145 -1.71 -0.39 -9.71
N HIS A 146 -2.24 -0.57 -8.50
CA HIS A 146 -3.64 -0.30 -8.17
C HIS A 146 -4.00 1.16 -8.45
N HIS A 147 -3.17 2.10 -7.99
CA HIS A 147 -3.37 3.54 -8.20
C HIS A 147 -3.41 3.88 -9.69
N VAL A 148 -2.40 3.45 -10.48
CA VAL A 148 -2.37 3.69 -11.92
C VAL A 148 -3.58 3.08 -12.63
N PHE A 149 -3.95 1.84 -12.29
CA PHE A 149 -5.11 1.18 -12.87
C PHE A 149 -6.44 1.84 -12.45
N ALA A 150 -6.54 2.39 -11.24
CA ALA A 150 -7.70 3.14 -10.78
C ALA A 150 -7.88 4.44 -11.59
N PHE A 151 -6.80 5.17 -11.91
CA PHE A 151 -6.86 6.32 -12.79
C PHE A 151 -7.22 5.95 -14.24
N LEU A 152 -6.71 4.81 -14.75
CA LEU A 152 -7.14 4.27 -16.05
C LEU A 152 -8.65 3.93 -16.04
N LEU A 153 -9.17 3.35 -14.96
CA LEU A 153 -10.60 3.10 -14.78
C LEU A 153 -11.40 4.41 -14.79
N ILE A 154 -10.98 5.42 -14.02
CA ILE A 154 -11.64 6.74 -13.95
C ILE A 154 -11.68 7.39 -15.34
N GLY A 155 -10.56 7.42 -16.05
CA GLY A 155 -10.49 7.95 -17.41
C GLY A 155 -11.41 7.19 -18.38
N SER A 156 -11.43 5.86 -18.29
CA SER A 156 -12.30 5.01 -19.12
C SER A 156 -13.78 5.22 -18.81
N VAL A 157 -14.16 5.39 -17.54
CA VAL A 157 -15.53 5.72 -17.12
C VAL A 157 -15.93 7.09 -17.66
N ALA A 158 -15.05 8.09 -17.55
CA ALA A 158 -15.30 9.42 -18.09
C ALA A 158 -15.54 9.39 -19.60
N LEU A 159 -14.68 8.69 -20.36
CA LEU A 159 -14.86 8.51 -21.81
C LEU A 159 -16.15 7.76 -22.15
N HIS A 160 -16.48 6.71 -21.40
CA HIS A 160 -17.71 5.95 -21.58
C HIS A 160 -18.96 6.81 -21.36
N VAL A 161 -19.00 7.57 -20.28
CA VAL A 161 -20.11 8.49 -19.97
C VAL A 161 -20.19 9.61 -21.00
N ALA A 162 -19.06 10.20 -21.40
CA ALA A 162 -19.03 11.22 -22.45
C ALA A 162 -19.59 10.70 -23.77
N GLY A 163 -19.23 9.48 -24.17
CA GLY A 163 -19.80 8.81 -25.34
C GLY A 163 -21.32 8.61 -25.19
N ALA A 164 -21.78 8.09 -24.05
CA ALA A 164 -23.21 7.90 -23.80
C ALA A 164 -24.01 9.21 -23.84
N VAL A 165 -23.45 10.30 -23.30
CA VAL A 165 -24.05 11.64 -23.33
C VAL A 165 -24.06 12.21 -24.75
N LYS A 166 -22.96 12.09 -25.50
CA LYS A 166 -22.91 12.46 -26.92
C LYS A 166 -24.03 11.77 -27.71
N HIS A 167 -24.15 10.45 -27.57
CA HIS A 167 -25.20 9.70 -28.26
C HIS A 167 -26.61 10.08 -27.81
N ALA A 168 -26.81 10.41 -26.54
CA ALA A 168 -28.11 10.80 -26.01
C ALA A 168 -28.55 12.22 -26.42
N VAL A 169 -27.61 13.17 -26.45
CA VAL A 169 -27.91 14.61 -26.60
C VAL A 169 -27.70 15.09 -28.04
N ILE A 170 -26.61 14.65 -28.67
CA ILE A 170 -26.17 15.08 -30.01
C ILE A 170 -26.71 14.12 -31.07
N ASP A 171 -26.35 12.84 -31.03
CA ASP A 171 -26.74 11.89 -32.09
C ASP A 171 -28.23 11.48 -31.98
N ARG A 172 -28.77 11.42 -30.75
CA ARG A 172 -30.16 11.03 -30.43
C ARG A 172 -30.57 9.70 -31.07
N ASP A 173 -29.64 8.74 -31.08
CA ASP A 173 -29.70 7.49 -31.85
C ASP A 173 -30.21 6.27 -31.06
N GLY A 174 -30.57 6.47 -29.78
CA GLY A 174 -31.11 5.43 -28.92
C GLY A 174 -30.06 4.54 -28.24
N VAL A 175 -28.75 4.78 -28.37
CA VAL A 175 -27.69 4.00 -27.67
C VAL A 175 -27.94 3.94 -26.16
N LEU A 176 -28.18 5.07 -25.50
CA LEU A 176 -28.45 5.12 -24.06
C LEU A 176 -29.78 4.44 -23.69
N SER A 177 -30.78 4.53 -24.58
CA SER A 177 -32.10 3.94 -24.36
C SER A 177 -32.08 2.41 -24.32
N ARG A 178 -31.12 1.79 -25.03
CA ARG A 178 -30.86 0.34 -24.97
C ARG A 178 -30.43 -0.11 -23.58
N MET A 179 -29.64 0.71 -22.86
CA MET A 179 -29.13 0.35 -21.53
C MET A 179 -30.05 0.79 -20.38
N THR A 180 -30.79 1.88 -20.54
CA THR A 180 -31.75 2.35 -19.52
C THR A 180 -33.07 1.59 -19.62
N ARG A 181 -33.73 1.65 -20.78
CA ARG A 181 -35.10 1.16 -20.98
C ARG A 181 -35.16 -0.19 -21.71
N GLY A 182 -34.07 -0.62 -22.34
CA GLY A 182 -34.04 -1.88 -23.10
C GLY A 182 -34.75 -1.77 -24.44
N LEU A 183 -34.87 -0.55 -24.98
CA LEU A 183 -35.43 -0.32 -26.30
C LEU A 183 -34.48 -0.86 -27.38
N PRO A 184 -34.99 -1.40 -28.49
CA PRO A 184 -34.15 -1.85 -29.59
C PRO A 184 -33.55 -0.65 -30.34
N ALA A 185 -32.26 -0.73 -30.69
CA ALA A 185 -31.64 0.16 -31.68
C ALA A 185 -30.46 -0.53 -32.38
N GLY A 186 -30.17 -0.11 -33.61
CA GLY A 186 -29.17 -0.72 -34.50
C GLY A 186 -29.75 -1.86 -35.36
N ASP A 187 -29.28 -1.96 -36.60
CA ASP A 187 -29.74 -2.92 -37.63
C ASP A 187 -28.58 -3.69 -38.31
N GLY A 188 -27.45 -3.83 -37.62
CA GLY A 188 -26.20 -4.36 -38.20
C GLY A 188 -25.85 -5.82 -37.85
N ILE A 189 -24.89 -6.37 -38.60
CA ILE A 189 -24.21 -7.63 -38.30
C ILE A 189 -23.07 -7.35 -37.30
N VAL A 190 -22.93 -8.20 -36.28
CA VAL A 190 -21.82 -8.11 -35.32
C VAL A 190 -20.55 -8.69 -35.94
N ALA A 191 -19.65 -7.84 -36.42
CA ALA A 191 -18.29 -8.28 -36.76
C ALA A 191 -17.48 -8.46 -35.47
N ARG A 192 -16.85 -9.63 -35.28
CA ARG A 192 -15.96 -9.88 -34.13
C ARG A 192 -14.54 -9.50 -34.53
N HIS A 193 -13.98 -8.49 -33.87
CA HIS A 193 -12.58 -8.08 -34.04
C HIS A 193 -11.81 -8.22 -32.72
N LEU A 194 -10.57 -8.72 -32.80
CA LEU A 194 -9.69 -8.83 -31.63
C LEU A 194 -8.95 -7.52 -31.32
N MET A 195 -8.88 -6.60 -32.28
CA MET A 195 -8.14 -5.35 -32.16
C MET A 195 -8.51 -4.51 -30.92
N PRO A 196 -9.80 -4.30 -30.57
CA PRO A 196 -10.15 -3.57 -29.35
C PRO A 196 -9.62 -4.22 -28.06
N ALA A 197 -9.59 -5.57 -28.02
CA ALA A 197 -9.05 -6.30 -26.88
C ALA A 197 -7.52 -6.19 -26.80
N LEU A 198 -6.82 -6.20 -27.95
CA LEU A 198 -5.38 -5.96 -28.02
C LEU A 198 -5.02 -4.54 -27.60
N VAL A 199 -5.84 -3.54 -27.98
CA VAL A 199 -5.67 -2.15 -27.51
C VAL A 199 -5.81 -2.08 -25.99
N ALA A 200 -6.85 -2.69 -25.42
CA ALA A 200 -7.02 -2.74 -23.97
C ALA A 200 -5.83 -3.43 -23.27
N LEU A 201 -5.33 -4.54 -23.82
CA LEU A 201 -4.15 -5.23 -23.29
C LEU A 201 -2.91 -4.32 -23.33
N ALA A 202 -2.70 -3.59 -24.43
CA ALA A 202 -1.59 -2.63 -24.54
C ALA A 202 -1.72 -1.48 -23.52
N VAL A 203 -2.94 -0.97 -23.28
CA VAL A 203 -3.20 0.08 -22.28
C VAL A 203 -2.83 -0.41 -20.87
N PHE A 204 -3.25 -1.63 -20.48
CA PHE A 204 -2.87 -2.19 -19.17
C PHE A 204 -1.38 -2.52 -19.09
N GLY A 205 -0.77 -3.02 -20.17
CA GLY A 205 0.67 -3.28 -20.24
C GLY A 205 1.48 -2.00 -20.06
N ALA A 206 1.10 -0.91 -20.74
CA ALA A 206 1.72 0.39 -20.58
C ALA A 206 1.49 0.96 -19.17
N GLY A 207 0.29 0.82 -18.61
CA GLY A 207 -0.01 1.22 -17.24
C GLY A 207 0.83 0.47 -16.20
N ALA A 208 1.01 -0.84 -16.38
CA ALA A 208 1.84 -1.65 -15.49
C ALA A 208 3.32 -1.27 -15.61
N ALA A 209 3.83 -1.08 -16.84
CA ALA A 209 5.20 -0.62 -17.06
C ALA A 209 5.44 0.76 -16.43
N TYR A 210 4.48 1.69 -16.58
CA TYR A 210 4.53 3.00 -15.94
C TYR A 210 4.54 2.87 -14.41
N ALA A 211 3.63 2.07 -13.84
CA ALA A 211 3.57 1.82 -12.39
C ALA A 211 4.90 1.25 -11.86
N LEU A 212 5.53 0.32 -12.58
CA LEU A 212 6.84 -0.23 -12.18
C LEU A 212 7.97 0.79 -12.31
N ALA A 213 7.92 1.66 -13.30
CA ALA A 213 8.93 2.69 -13.53
C ALA A 213 8.81 3.85 -12.52
N THR A 214 7.61 4.14 -12.02
CA THR A 214 7.36 5.24 -11.07
C THR A 214 7.06 4.78 -9.65
N ARG A 215 7.15 3.48 -9.36
CA ARG A 215 6.96 3.00 -7.98
C ARG A 215 8.00 3.67 -7.08
N PRO A 216 7.63 4.07 -5.87
CA PRO A 216 8.62 4.42 -4.86
C PRO A 216 9.56 3.22 -4.72
N ILE A 217 10.81 3.41 -5.11
CA ILE A 217 11.89 2.51 -4.73
C ILE A 217 12.31 3.03 -3.36
N ASP A 218 12.49 2.15 -2.36
CA ASP A 218 13.09 2.54 -1.09
C ASP A 218 14.27 3.46 -1.41
N ALA A 219 14.16 4.72 -0.99
CA ALA A 219 15.19 5.70 -1.29
C ALA A 219 16.50 5.09 -0.80
N ALA A 220 17.54 5.07 -1.65
CA ALA A 220 18.88 4.85 -1.15
C ALA A 220 19.05 5.82 0.02
N PRO A 221 19.47 5.35 1.21
CA PRO A 221 19.55 6.20 2.39
C PRO A 221 20.26 7.51 2.00
N GLY A 222 19.72 8.64 2.45
CA GLY A 222 20.41 9.93 2.34
C GLY A 222 21.87 9.82 2.81
N ALA A 223 22.72 10.81 2.49
CA ALA A 223 24.17 10.80 2.74
C ALA A 223 24.58 9.85 3.87
N THR A 224 25.21 8.73 3.49
CA THR A 224 25.56 7.64 4.42
C THR A 224 26.40 8.18 5.55
N LEU A 225 26.14 7.73 6.78
CA LEU A 225 26.96 8.15 7.92
C LEU A 225 28.43 7.77 7.71
N GLU A 226 29.32 8.69 8.07
CA GLU A 226 30.75 8.37 8.15
C GLU A 226 30.99 7.40 9.30
N GLN A 227 31.84 6.40 9.09
CA GLN A 227 32.14 5.39 10.10
C GLN A 227 32.73 6.04 11.34
N ALA A 228 32.13 5.79 12.50
CA ALA A 228 32.60 6.32 13.77
C ALA A 228 33.94 5.67 14.16
N ALA A 229 34.84 6.46 14.76
CA ALA A 229 36.04 5.94 15.40
C ALA A 229 35.62 5.06 16.60
N SER A 230 36.07 3.82 16.62
CA SER A 230 35.63 2.82 17.58
C SER A 230 36.75 1.86 17.95
N ASP A 231 36.86 1.49 19.23
CA ASP A 231 37.75 0.42 19.70
C ASP A 231 37.20 -0.97 19.34
N TRP A 232 35.89 -1.04 19.05
CA TRP A 232 35.21 -2.24 18.57
C TRP A 232 34.44 -1.90 17.29
N GLN A 233 34.97 -2.28 16.14
CA GLN A 233 34.35 -2.04 14.84
C GLN A 233 33.23 -3.03 14.57
N VAL A 234 32.00 -2.51 14.46
CA VAL A 234 30.83 -3.28 14.03
C VAL A 234 31.07 -3.84 12.63
N GLN A 235 30.89 -5.16 12.48
CA GLN A 235 31.04 -5.88 11.21
C GLN A 235 29.70 -6.11 10.53
N ASP A 236 28.68 -6.43 11.33
CA ASP A 236 27.31 -6.69 10.90
C ASP A 236 26.37 -6.41 12.08
N GLY A 237 25.14 -5.98 11.80
CA GLY A 237 24.15 -5.78 12.84
C GLY A 237 22.81 -5.27 12.37
N THR A 238 21.83 -5.38 13.27
CA THR A 238 20.44 -5.00 13.08
C THR A 238 20.03 -4.06 14.21
N LEU A 239 19.49 -2.89 13.82
CA LEU A 239 18.69 -2.03 14.69
C LEU A 239 17.23 -2.12 14.24
N GLY A 240 16.48 -3.00 14.89
CA GLY A 240 15.09 -3.29 14.59
C GLY A 240 14.14 -2.78 15.66
N PHE A 241 12.88 -2.58 15.28
CA PHE A 241 11.81 -2.32 16.22
C PHE A 241 10.50 -2.96 15.76
N ALA A 242 9.57 -3.14 16.69
CA ALA A 242 8.22 -3.60 16.41
C ALA A 242 7.19 -2.74 17.15
N VAL A 243 6.07 -2.47 16.51
CA VAL A 243 4.94 -1.74 17.09
C VAL A 243 3.64 -2.44 16.70
N ARG A 244 2.64 -2.41 17.58
CA ARG A 244 1.31 -2.90 17.23
C ARG A 244 0.56 -1.86 16.41
N GLN A 245 0.11 -2.22 15.21
CA GLN A 245 -0.79 -1.41 14.40
C GLN A 245 -2.09 -2.17 14.18
N MET A 246 -3.21 -1.61 14.67
CA MET A 246 -4.54 -2.21 14.57
C MET A 246 -4.60 -3.69 15.00
N GLY A 247 -3.88 -4.02 16.08
CA GLY A 247 -3.80 -5.39 16.62
C GLY A 247 -2.84 -6.34 15.90
N SER A 248 -2.17 -5.92 14.84
CA SER A 248 -1.09 -6.68 14.17
C SER A 248 0.27 -6.10 14.53
N THR A 249 1.29 -6.94 14.70
CA THR A 249 2.67 -6.46 14.84
C THR A 249 3.19 -6.01 13.48
N VAL A 250 3.75 -4.80 13.43
CA VAL A 250 4.46 -4.25 12.28
C VAL A 250 5.92 -4.04 12.68
N THR A 251 6.85 -4.52 11.88
CA THR A 251 8.29 -4.40 12.14
C THR A 251 8.94 -3.33 11.26
N GLY A 252 9.94 -2.68 11.82
CA GLY A 252 10.79 -1.74 11.09
C GLY A 252 12.26 -1.89 11.47
N GLN A 253 13.13 -1.29 10.67
CA GLN A 253 14.57 -1.31 10.91
C GLN A 253 15.25 -0.05 10.36
N PHE A 254 16.46 0.22 10.87
CA PHE A 254 17.35 1.25 10.35
C PHE A 254 18.55 0.58 9.66
N SER A 255 18.79 0.95 8.41
CA SER A 255 19.83 0.34 7.56
C SER A 255 21.15 1.10 7.54
N ASP A 256 21.16 2.35 8.01
CA ASP A 256 22.37 3.19 8.09
C ASP A 256 22.52 3.78 9.49
N TRP A 257 23.50 3.26 10.22
CA TRP A 257 23.84 3.65 11.57
C TRP A 257 25.31 3.31 11.84
N THR A 258 25.91 4.00 12.80
CA THR A 258 27.30 3.80 13.22
C THR A 258 27.38 3.77 14.73
N ALA A 259 28.32 3.01 15.28
CA ALA A 259 28.56 2.94 16.72
C ALA A 259 30.04 3.20 17.04
N ALA A 260 30.30 4.21 17.88
CA ALA A 260 31.57 4.38 18.56
C ALA A 260 31.51 3.62 19.88
N ILE A 261 32.29 2.54 20.00
CA ILE A 261 32.24 1.63 21.15
C ILE A 261 33.61 1.61 21.81
N THR A 262 33.63 1.93 23.10
CA THR A 262 34.76 1.70 23.99
C THR A 262 34.31 0.70 25.05
N PHE A 263 34.90 -0.49 25.08
CA PHE A 263 34.53 -1.53 26.02
C PHE A 263 35.77 -2.27 26.51
N ASP A 264 35.90 -2.36 27.83
CA ASP A 264 36.95 -3.11 28.52
C ASP A 264 36.42 -4.48 28.98
N PRO A 265 36.87 -5.60 28.38
CA PRO A 265 36.42 -6.93 28.75
C PRO A 265 36.77 -7.35 30.18
N ASP A 266 37.80 -6.75 30.79
CA ASP A 266 38.27 -7.14 32.13
C ASP A 266 37.38 -6.56 33.23
N SER A 267 36.98 -5.28 33.09
CA SER A 267 36.06 -4.62 34.02
C SER A 267 34.59 -4.79 33.64
N GLY A 268 34.30 -5.11 32.37
CA GLY A 268 32.95 -5.15 31.83
C GLY A 268 32.29 -3.76 31.69
N ALA A 269 33.08 -2.69 31.84
CA ALA A 269 32.63 -1.31 31.73
C ALA A 269 32.95 -0.73 30.34
N GLY A 270 32.14 0.23 29.91
CA GLY A 270 32.35 0.88 28.63
C GLY A 270 31.41 2.04 28.37
N ALA A 271 31.49 2.58 27.17
CA ALA A 271 30.58 3.58 26.64
C ALA A 271 30.31 3.29 25.17
N VAL A 272 29.13 3.71 24.71
CA VAL A 272 28.71 3.61 23.32
C VAL A 272 27.99 4.87 22.88
N THR A 273 28.36 5.39 21.71
CA THR A 273 27.58 6.41 21.00
C THR A 273 27.09 5.82 19.68
N VAL A 274 25.79 5.61 19.57
CA VAL A 274 25.14 5.15 18.34
C VAL A 274 24.54 6.36 17.62
N THR A 275 24.89 6.55 16.36
CA THR A 275 24.31 7.56 15.48
C THR A 275 23.51 6.85 14.39
N ILE A 276 22.25 7.24 14.20
CA ILE A 276 21.31 6.59 13.27
C ILE A 276 20.88 7.61 12.23
N ASN A 277 21.01 7.27 10.95
CA ASN A 277 20.42 8.04 9.86
C ASN A 277 18.93 7.72 9.78
N MET A 278 18.09 8.68 10.13
CA MET A 278 16.65 8.48 10.23
C MET A 278 15.99 8.27 8.86
N ASP A 279 16.64 8.71 7.77
CA ASP A 279 16.17 8.44 6.41
C ASP A 279 16.36 6.97 6.00
N SER A 280 17.15 6.20 6.76
CA SER A 280 17.38 4.78 6.49
C SER A 280 16.29 3.85 7.04
N VAL A 281 15.26 4.42 7.67
CA VAL A 281 14.16 3.67 8.26
C VAL A 281 13.31 3.00 7.17
N THR A 282 12.98 1.73 7.39
CA THR A 282 12.01 1.00 6.58
C THR A 282 10.96 0.35 7.48
N ILE A 283 9.67 0.54 7.14
CA ILE A 283 8.51 -0.01 7.85
C ILE A 283 7.43 -0.37 6.82
N GLY A 284 7.69 -1.38 6.00
CA GLY A 284 6.65 -1.83 5.08
C GLY A 284 6.12 -0.74 4.15
N THR A 285 4.81 -0.75 3.95
CA THR A 285 4.07 0.26 3.19
C THR A 285 3.87 1.59 3.91
N VAL A 286 4.18 1.66 5.21
CA VAL A 286 4.00 2.87 6.02
C VAL A 286 5.30 3.65 6.21
N THR A 287 6.38 3.26 5.51
CA THR A 287 7.70 3.92 5.57
C THR A 287 7.61 5.42 5.36
N ASP A 288 6.99 5.90 4.28
CA ASP A 288 6.89 7.34 4.00
C ASP A 288 6.06 8.08 5.05
N GLN A 289 5.01 7.43 5.57
CA GLN A 289 4.20 7.99 6.65
C GLN A 289 5.03 8.12 7.93
N ALA A 290 5.83 7.11 8.27
CA ALA A 290 6.71 7.12 9.43
C ALA A 290 7.82 8.17 9.33
N LYS A 291 8.29 8.48 8.12
CA LYS A 291 9.25 9.58 7.90
C LYS A 291 8.66 10.97 8.05
N GLY A 292 7.33 11.10 7.94
CA GLY A 292 6.61 12.37 8.00
C GLY A 292 6.62 13.04 9.39
N ALA A 293 6.19 14.30 9.42
CA ALA A 293 6.22 15.18 10.60
C ALA A 293 5.44 14.65 11.83
N GLU A 294 4.42 13.82 11.59
CA GLU A 294 3.63 13.20 12.66
C GLU A 294 4.42 12.12 13.42
N PHE A 295 5.41 11.50 12.79
CA PHE A 295 6.21 10.41 13.36
C PHE A 295 7.66 10.85 13.54
N PHE A 296 8.62 10.34 12.77
CA PHE A 296 10.03 10.62 12.98
C PHE A 296 10.44 12.05 12.58
N ASP A 297 9.63 12.74 11.76
CA ASP A 297 9.93 14.08 11.26
C ASP A 297 11.35 14.20 10.69
N VAL A 298 11.70 13.27 9.81
CA VAL A 298 13.07 13.06 9.30
C VAL A 298 13.62 14.32 8.63
N ALA A 299 12.75 15.11 7.99
CA ALA A 299 13.13 16.35 7.35
C ALA A 299 13.71 17.39 8.33
N ALA A 300 13.18 17.46 9.55
CA ALA A 300 13.69 18.34 10.61
C ALA A 300 14.70 17.64 11.54
N ASN A 301 14.61 16.32 11.64
CA ASN A 301 15.40 15.48 12.56
C ASN A 301 16.06 14.32 11.79
N PRO A 302 17.07 14.59 10.95
CA PRO A 302 17.67 13.57 10.07
C PRO A 302 18.48 12.52 10.83
N THR A 303 18.78 12.75 12.11
CA THR A 303 19.66 11.90 12.91
C THR A 303 19.07 11.65 14.29
N ALA A 304 19.13 10.41 14.76
CA ALA A 304 18.94 10.05 16.17
C ALA A 304 20.26 9.59 16.78
N VAL A 305 20.45 9.87 18.07
CA VAL A 305 21.69 9.57 18.79
C VAL A 305 21.38 8.94 20.13
N PHE A 306 21.97 7.78 20.41
CA PHE A 306 21.97 7.16 21.73
C PHE A 306 23.38 7.23 22.33
N GLU A 307 23.49 7.76 23.54
CA GLU A 307 24.76 7.83 24.29
C GLU A 307 24.62 6.99 25.56
N GLY A 308 25.17 5.78 25.54
CA GLY A 308 25.02 4.80 26.62
C GLY A 308 26.30 4.57 27.41
N ILE A 309 26.16 4.42 28.72
CA ILE A 309 27.20 3.87 29.59
C ILE A 309 26.94 2.37 29.78
N ILE A 310 27.94 1.55 29.50
CA ILE A 310 27.89 0.10 29.63
C ILE A 310 28.42 -0.29 31.01
N ARG A 311 27.66 -1.14 31.70
CA ARG A 311 28.07 -1.74 32.98
C ARG A 311 27.56 -3.18 33.10
N PRO A 312 28.23 -4.04 33.88
CA PRO A 312 27.72 -5.37 34.21
C PRO A 312 26.41 -5.28 35.00
N GLU A 313 25.45 -6.15 34.71
CA GLU A 313 24.20 -6.28 35.45
C GLU A 313 23.72 -7.75 35.44
N GLY A 314 23.69 -8.36 36.62
CA GLY A 314 23.37 -9.79 36.75
C GLY A 314 24.35 -10.68 35.96
N ASP A 315 23.80 -11.57 35.13
CA ASP A 315 24.58 -12.45 34.24
C ASP A 315 24.88 -11.81 32.87
N GLY A 316 24.57 -10.53 32.69
CA GLY A 316 24.75 -9.79 31.44
C GLY A 316 25.25 -8.38 31.66
N TYR A 317 24.80 -7.48 30.79
CA TYR A 317 25.19 -6.08 30.78
C TYR A 317 23.98 -5.19 30.56
N VAL A 318 24.13 -3.92 30.91
CA VAL A 318 23.15 -2.88 30.58
C VAL A 318 23.87 -1.69 29.97
N ALA A 319 23.30 -1.14 28.90
CA ALA A 319 23.66 0.15 28.34
C ALA A 319 22.56 1.15 28.71
N GLU A 320 22.93 2.17 29.49
CA GLU A 320 21.97 3.16 30.00
C GLU A 320 22.41 4.57 29.64
N GLY A 321 21.50 5.37 29.12
CA GLY A 321 21.76 6.77 28.83
C GLY A 321 20.69 7.41 27.93
N PRO A 322 20.88 8.68 27.53
CA PRO A 322 19.88 9.39 26.74
C PRO A 322 19.81 8.90 25.29
N LEU A 323 18.58 8.75 24.79
CA LEU A 323 18.27 8.68 23.36
C LEU A 323 17.66 10.01 22.91
N SER A 324 18.35 10.69 22.01
CA SER A 324 17.88 11.85 21.28
C SER A 324 17.18 11.40 20.00
N LEU A 325 15.87 11.63 19.91
CA LEU A 325 15.01 11.26 18.79
C LEU A 325 13.93 12.33 18.59
N ARG A 326 13.70 12.77 17.34
CA ARG A 326 12.69 13.79 17.01
C ARG A 326 12.82 15.08 17.84
N GLY A 327 14.06 15.51 18.11
CA GLY A 327 14.36 16.69 18.92
C GLY A 327 14.04 16.57 20.42
N GLN A 328 13.61 15.40 20.88
CA GLN A 328 13.39 15.06 22.29
C GLN A 328 14.51 14.17 22.79
N GLN A 329 14.81 14.23 24.10
CA GLN A 329 15.85 13.42 24.73
C GLN A 329 15.30 12.75 25.98
N MET A 330 15.30 11.42 25.99
CA MET A 330 14.75 10.62 27.11
C MET A 330 15.71 9.50 27.48
N PRO A 331 15.77 9.09 28.77
CA PRO A 331 16.62 7.99 29.20
C PRO A 331 16.11 6.66 28.64
N VAL A 332 17.04 5.83 28.16
CA VAL A 332 16.78 4.47 27.70
C VAL A 332 17.71 3.52 28.43
N THR A 333 17.16 2.38 28.85
CA THR A 333 17.88 1.28 29.47
C THR A 333 17.79 0.07 28.53
N LEU A 334 18.93 -0.36 28.00
CA LEU A 334 19.05 -1.51 27.11
C LEU A 334 19.81 -2.63 27.81
N PRO A 335 19.12 -3.63 28.40
CA PRO A 335 19.77 -4.85 28.84
C PRO A 335 20.23 -5.67 27.63
N PHE A 336 21.40 -6.31 27.74
CA PHE A 336 21.96 -7.13 26.68
C PHE A 336 22.86 -8.25 27.18
N THR A 337 23.02 -9.24 26.30
CA THR A 337 23.99 -10.32 26.43
C THR A 337 25.18 -10.06 25.52
N LEU A 338 26.37 -10.44 25.98
CA LEU A 338 27.61 -10.26 25.25
C LEU A 338 28.50 -11.49 25.40
N THR A 339 28.90 -12.07 24.28
CA THR A 339 29.93 -13.12 24.23
C THR A 339 31.12 -12.61 23.45
N ILE A 340 32.33 -12.78 24.00
CA ILE A 340 33.57 -12.43 23.30
C ILE A 340 34.41 -13.69 23.16
N THR A 341 34.69 -14.08 21.92
CA THR A 341 35.52 -15.24 21.59
C THR A 341 36.51 -14.82 20.51
N ASP A 342 37.81 -15.04 20.73
CA ASP A 342 38.88 -14.75 19.75
C ASP A 342 38.81 -13.32 19.15
N GLY A 343 38.51 -12.33 20.01
CA GLY A 343 38.40 -10.91 19.63
C GLY A 343 37.15 -10.57 18.81
N LEU A 344 36.19 -11.49 18.67
CA LEU A 344 34.88 -11.25 18.08
C LEU A 344 33.84 -11.14 19.20
N ALA A 345 33.22 -9.97 19.33
CA ALA A 345 32.10 -9.71 20.20
C ALA A 345 30.78 -10.02 19.46
N GLN A 346 29.87 -10.73 20.13
CA GLN A 346 28.48 -10.94 19.70
C GLN A 346 27.56 -10.40 20.78
N MET A 347 26.73 -9.42 20.42
CA MET A 347 25.81 -8.74 21.33
C MET A 347 24.36 -8.89 20.87
N GLN A 348 23.45 -9.15 21.81
CA GLN A 348 22.00 -9.14 21.59
C GLN A 348 21.31 -8.44 22.76
N GLY A 349 20.47 -7.45 22.46
CA GLY A 349 19.72 -6.68 23.45
C GLY A 349 18.28 -6.41 23.00
N GLN A 350 17.41 -6.22 23.99
CA GLN A 350 16.00 -5.88 23.78
C GLN A 350 15.57 -4.86 24.83
N ALA A 351 14.71 -3.93 24.44
CA ALA A 351 14.11 -2.96 25.34
C ALA A 351 12.68 -2.65 24.88
N VAL A 352 11.85 -2.18 25.79
CA VAL A 352 10.51 -1.66 25.47
C VAL A 352 10.51 -0.17 25.79
N MET A 353 10.01 0.64 24.86
CA MET A 353 9.91 2.09 25.02
C MET A 353 8.50 2.57 24.72
N ASP A 354 8.10 3.71 25.28
CA ASP A 354 6.87 4.39 24.88
C ASP A 354 7.18 5.47 23.84
N ARG A 355 6.66 5.31 22.61
CA ARG A 355 6.93 6.26 21.52
C ARG A 355 6.48 7.69 21.84
N ARG A 356 5.54 7.87 22.77
CA ARG A 356 4.98 9.17 23.13
C ARG A 356 5.95 10.01 23.94
N ASP A 357 6.94 9.41 24.58
CA ASP A 357 7.99 10.13 25.30
C ASP A 357 8.78 11.05 24.34
N TRP A 358 8.94 10.63 23.07
CA TRP A 358 9.52 11.45 22.00
C TRP A 358 8.48 12.14 21.11
N GLN A 359 7.21 12.15 21.52
CA GLN A 359 6.07 12.68 20.75
C GLN A 359 5.91 12.06 19.35
N VAL A 360 6.39 10.84 19.14
CA VAL A 360 6.24 10.12 17.87
C VAL A 360 4.80 9.62 17.76
N GLY A 361 4.02 10.13 16.80
CA GLY A 361 2.61 9.79 16.59
C GLY A 361 1.67 10.39 17.64
N ALA A 362 1.91 11.63 18.09
CA ALA A 362 1.14 12.27 19.16
C ALA A 362 -0.36 12.44 18.85
N GLY A 363 -0.76 12.48 17.58
CA GLY A 363 -2.15 12.52 17.14
C GLY A 363 -2.93 11.22 17.36
N TYR A 364 -2.25 10.13 17.75
CA TYR A 364 -2.85 8.84 18.05
C TYR A 364 -3.14 8.74 19.56
N SER A 365 -4.37 9.06 19.95
CA SER A 365 -4.79 9.15 21.36
C SER A 365 -5.04 7.80 22.05
N ASP A 366 -5.08 6.70 21.31
CA ASP A 366 -5.31 5.35 21.84
C ASP A 366 -4.49 4.29 21.08
N GLU A 367 -4.41 3.09 21.66
CA GLU A 367 -3.67 1.95 21.11
C GLU A 367 -4.44 1.17 20.03
N SER A 368 -5.70 1.54 19.72
CA SER A 368 -6.52 0.80 18.78
C SER A 368 -6.00 0.88 17.35
N THR A 369 -5.22 1.93 17.05
CA THR A 369 -4.66 2.21 15.74
C THR A 369 -3.15 1.99 15.73
N VAL A 370 -2.40 2.64 16.61
CA VAL A 370 -0.95 2.44 16.79
C VAL A 370 -0.65 2.35 18.29
N GLY A 371 -0.12 1.21 18.72
CA GLY A 371 0.28 0.95 20.10
C GLY A 371 1.30 1.97 20.60
N PHE A 372 1.31 2.18 21.91
CA PHE A 372 2.25 3.11 22.55
C PHE A 372 3.63 2.49 22.74
N GLU A 373 3.64 1.22 23.16
CA GLU A 373 4.87 0.44 23.33
C GLU A 373 5.51 0.10 21.98
N VAL A 374 6.83 0.26 21.93
CA VAL A 374 7.71 -0.12 20.83
C VAL A 374 8.76 -1.07 21.38
N ASP A 375 8.78 -2.28 20.84
CA ASP A 375 9.78 -3.29 21.16
C ASP A 375 11.03 -3.01 20.33
N LEU A 376 12.15 -2.68 20.97
CA LEU A 376 13.45 -2.54 20.33
C LEU A 376 14.17 -3.89 20.32
N THR A 377 14.84 -4.18 19.20
CA THR A 377 15.74 -5.33 19.08
C THR A 377 17.05 -4.88 18.46
N VAL A 378 18.15 -5.17 19.17
CA VAL A 378 19.51 -4.89 18.73
C VAL A 378 20.30 -6.19 18.69
N ALA A 379 20.95 -6.47 17.57
CA ALA A 379 21.89 -7.57 17.47
C ALA A 379 23.07 -7.13 16.61
N LEU A 380 24.30 -7.35 17.06
CA LEU A 380 25.49 -7.00 16.28
C LEU A 380 26.67 -7.90 16.57
N THR A 381 27.61 -7.88 15.63
CA THR A 381 28.95 -8.42 15.82
C THR A 381 29.98 -7.32 15.66
N ALA A 382 31.00 -7.30 16.51
CA ALA A 382 32.07 -6.32 16.45
C ALA A 382 33.44 -6.98 16.65
N ARG A 383 34.48 -6.40 16.03
CA ARG A 383 35.86 -6.81 16.19
C ARG A 383 36.70 -5.69 16.78
N ARG A 384 37.61 -6.05 17.67
CA ARG A 384 38.58 -5.13 18.24
C ARG A 384 39.63 -4.69 17.23
#